data_AF-A0A9P8LDL9-F1
#
_entry.id   AF-A0A9P8LDL9-F1
#
_cell.length_a   1.000
_cell.length_b   1.000
_cell.length_c   1.000
_cell.angle_alpha   90.00
_cell.angle_beta   90.00
_cell.angle_gamma   90.00
#
_symmetry.space_group_name_H-M   'P 1'
#
loop_
_entity.id
_entity.type
_entity.pdbx_description
1 polymer ?
#
loop_
_entity_poly.entity_id
_entity_poly.type
_entity_poly.pdbx_seq_one_letter_code
_entity_poly.pdbx_strand_id
1 'polypeptide(L)'
;MFTERVFGLPKEDVRRLEGDASGIYRTPQGEVGDGGRIWKTIRDIYHVNMETSGQVAFLASRWINDFVSSIEDLIPQSEWATIPIYRFVRQHILRATTMTLAGPRLLEASSMFDEDFWELDRAILKLFCLHNAPRFLCQRGWDARKRLLDATIRYLGGAWEDNGASADKEDGVEWEPDFG
;
A
#
# COMPACT_ATOMS: atom_id res chain seq x y z
N MET A 1 -10.97 -15.54 0.63
CA MET A 1 -10.08 -16.71 0.55
C MET A 1 -8.68 -16.31 0.10
N PHE A 2 -8.48 -15.51 -0.94
CA PHE A 2 -7.15 -15.01 -1.33
C PHE A 2 -6.54 -14.07 -0.28
N THR A 3 -7.33 -13.15 0.27
CA THR A 3 -6.92 -12.10 1.21
C THR A 3 -6.37 -12.65 2.54
N GLU A 4 -7.07 -13.61 3.16
CA GLU A 4 -6.57 -14.32 4.34
C GLU A 4 -5.28 -15.08 4.03
N ARG A 5 -5.24 -15.78 2.89
CA ARG A 5 -4.13 -16.66 2.53
C ARG A 5 -2.85 -15.90 2.23
N VAL A 6 -2.94 -14.81 1.46
CA VAL A 6 -1.80 -14.06 0.97
C VAL A 6 -1.41 -12.92 1.92
N PHE A 7 -2.36 -12.15 2.44
CA PHE A 7 -2.07 -10.95 3.25
C PHE A 7 -2.17 -11.18 4.75
N GLY A 8 -2.92 -12.18 5.20
CA GLY A 8 -2.96 -12.55 6.63
C GLY A 8 -3.82 -11.67 7.49
N LEU A 9 -4.83 -11.08 6.86
CA LEU A 9 -5.81 -10.28 7.54
C LEU A 9 -6.49 -11.06 8.67
N PRO A 10 -6.90 -10.38 9.75
CA PRO A 10 -7.74 -10.96 10.79
C PRO A 10 -8.98 -11.62 10.21
N LYS A 11 -9.39 -12.75 10.81
CA LYS A 11 -10.56 -13.52 10.34
C LYS A 11 -11.86 -12.72 10.35
N GLU A 12 -11.97 -11.76 11.27
CA GLU A 12 -13.13 -10.87 11.34
C GLU A 12 -13.20 -9.96 10.11
N ASP A 13 -12.09 -9.33 9.73
CA ASP A 13 -12.02 -8.44 8.57
C ASP A 13 -12.27 -9.20 7.27
N VAL A 14 -11.72 -10.42 7.16
CA VAL A 14 -11.99 -11.31 6.02
C VAL A 14 -13.48 -11.64 5.94
N ARG A 15 -14.13 -11.94 7.06
CA ARG A 15 -15.57 -12.24 7.09
C ARG A 15 -16.39 -11.02 6.64
N ARG A 16 -16.04 -9.82 7.09
CA ARG A 16 -16.72 -8.58 6.68
C ARG A 16 -16.56 -8.32 5.18
N LEU A 17 -15.35 -8.51 4.63
CA LEU A 17 -15.06 -8.36 3.20
C LEU A 17 -15.80 -9.40 2.34
N GLU A 18 -15.84 -10.65 2.79
CA GLU A 18 -16.53 -11.74 2.07
C GLU A 18 -18.06 -11.66 2.20
N GLY A 19 -18.56 -11.05 3.27
CA GLY A 19 -19.99 -10.85 3.51
C GLY A 19 -20.62 -9.76 2.64
N ASP A 20 -19.84 -8.87 2.03
CA ASP A 20 -20.35 -7.86 1.11
C ASP A 20 -20.51 -8.43 -0.32
N ALA A 21 -21.74 -8.78 -0.68
CA ALA A 21 -22.13 -9.19 -2.02
C ALA A 21 -22.78 -8.05 -2.84
N SER A 22 -22.79 -6.82 -2.31
CA SER A 22 -23.52 -5.70 -2.91
C SER A 22 -22.88 -5.16 -4.19
N GLY A 23 -21.59 -5.44 -4.38
CA GLY A 23 -20.81 -5.07 -5.56
C GLY A 23 -20.52 -3.57 -5.69
N ILE A 24 -19.83 -3.22 -6.78
CA ILE A 24 -19.23 -1.90 -7.00
C ILE A 24 -20.17 -0.86 -7.62
N TYR A 25 -21.37 -1.24 -8.04
CA TYR A 25 -22.28 -0.36 -8.78
C TYR A 25 -23.01 0.63 -7.86
N ARG A 26 -23.60 1.68 -8.43
CA ARG A 26 -24.39 2.64 -7.65
C ARG A 26 -25.53 1.94 -6.89
N THR A 27 -26.25 1.06 -7.56
CA THR A 27 -27.30 0.24 -6.96
C THR A 27 -26.72 -1.11 -6.52
N PRO A 28 -26.96 -1.57 -5.28
CA PRO A 28 -26.48 -2.87 -4.83
C PRO A 28 -27.07 -3.98 -5.70
N GLN A 29 -26.22 -4.92 -6.13
CA GLN A 29 -26.62 -6.06 -6.96
C GLN A 29 -26.86 -7.33 -6.13
N GLY A 30 -26.58 -7.29 -4.84
CA GLY A 30 -26.69 -8.40 -3.90
C GLY A 30 -26.83 -7.89 -2.46
N GLU A 31 -26.77 -8.82 -1.52
CA GLU A 31 -26.90 -8.52 -0.09
C GLU A 31 -25.75 -7.63 0.40
N VAL A 32 -26.11 -6.66 1.23
CA VAL A 32 -25.16 -5.80 1.93
C VAL A 32 -24.83 -6.50 3.25
N GLY A 33 -23.56 -6.86 3.43
CA GLY A 33 -23.10 -7.47 4.68
C GLY A 33 -23.05 -6.48 5.84
N ASP A 34 -22.78 -6.99 7.04
CA ASP A 34 -22.70 -6.19 8.29
C ASP A 34 -21.66 -5.06 8.21
N GLY A 35 -20.63 -5.21 7.39
CA GLY A 35 -19.61 -4.19 7.12
C GLY A 35 -20.04 -3.09 6.14
N GLY A 36 -21.27 -3.12 5.64
CA GLY A 36 -21.77 -2.21 4.63
C GLY A 36 -21.26 -2.53 3.23
N ARG A 37 -21.28 -1.51 2.35
CA ARG A 37 -20.93 -1.64 0.92
C ARG A 37 -19.44 -1.38 0.67
N ILE A 38 -18.59 -2.22 1.25
CA ILE A 38 -17.13 -2.09 1.23
C ILE A 38 -16.59 -1.97 -0.21
N TRP A 39 -17.05 -2.82 -1.14
CA TRP A 39 -16.56 -2.79 -2.52
C TRP A 39 -16.92 -1.50 -3.26
N LYS A 40 -18.09 -0.94 -2.96
CA LYS A 40 -18.49 0.36 -3.51
C LYS A 40 -17.62 1.47 -2.93
N THR A 41 -17.40 1.49 -1.61
CA THR A 41 -16.55 2.49 -0.96
C THR A 41 -15.14 2.47 -1.51
N ILE A 42 -14.53 1.30 -1.66
CA ILE A 42 -13.21 1.13 -2.27
C ILE A 42 -13.20 1.73 -3.68
N ARG A 43 -14.17 1.36 -4.53
CA ARG A 43 -14.27 1.92 -5.88
C ARG A 43 -14.40 3.45 -5.85
N ASP A 44 -15.27 3.99 -5.01
CA ASP A 44 -15.53 5.42 -4.98
C ASP A 44 -14.25 6.17 -4.57
N ILE A 45 -13.48 5.67 -3.60
CA ILE A 45 -12.16 6.20 -3.23
C ILE A 45 -11.18 6.16 -4.41
N TYR A 46 -11.04 5.00 -5.08
CA TYR A 46 -10.17 4.87 -6.25
C TYR A 46 -10.58 5.82 -7.38
N HIS A 47 -11.88 5.95 -7.65
CA HIS A 47 -12.39 6.79 -8.73
C HIS A 47 -12.09 8.28 -8.47
N VAL A 48 -12.35 8.75 -7.25
CA VAL A 48 -12.11 10.14 -6.86
C VAL A 48 -10.61 10.45 -6.86
N ASN A 49 -9.79 9.59 -6.27
CA ASN A 49 -8.39 9.89 -5.98
C ASN A 49 -7.41 9.47 -7.09
N MET A 50 -7.76 8.46 -7.92
CA MET A 50 -6.83 7.89 -8.90
C MET A 50 -7.32 7.89 -10.35
N GLU A 51 -8.59 8.23 -10.62
CA GLU A 51 -9.11 8.25 -11.99
C GLU A 51 -9.48 9.66 -12.48
N THR A 52 -9.65 10.62 -11.57
CA THR A 52 -9.99 12.00 -11.93
C THR A 52 -8.75 12.73 -12.46
N SER A 53 -8.87 13.39 -13.61
CA SER A 53 -7.74 13.98 -14.34
C SER A 53 -6.88 14.96 -13.54
N GLY A 54 -7.50 15.77 -12.67
CA GLY A 54 -6.77 16.69 -11.78
C GLY A 54 -5.89 15.95 -10.77
N GLN A 55 -6.46 14.97 -10.07
CA GLN A 55 -5.76 14.16 -9.07
C GLN A 55 -4.65 13.30 -9.70
N VAL A 56 -4.91 12.72 -10.87
CA VAL A 56 -3.88 11.98 -11.62
C VAL A 56 -2.71 12.88 -12.00
N ALA A 57 -2.98 14.12 -12.46
CA ALA A 57 -1.92 15.06 -12.81
C ALA A 57 -1.10 15.46 -11.57
N PHE A 58 -1.77 15.78 -10.46
CA PHE A 58 -1.13 16.09 -9.19
C PHE A 58 -0.23 14.93 -8.71
N LEU A 59 -0.77 13.71 -8.64
CA LEU A 59 -0.04 12.52 -8.21
C LEU A 59 1.13 12.20 -9.13
N ALA A 60 0.97 12.34 -10.45
CA ALA A 60 2.05 12.13 -11.41
C ALA A 60 3.18 13.13 -11.20
N SER A 61 2.86 14.42 -11.03
CA SER A 61 3.87 15.46 -10.77
C SER A 61 4.58 15.23 -9.43
N ARG A 62 3.84 14.88 -8.38
CA ARG A 62 4.42 14.55 -7.07
C ARG A 62 5.34 13.34 -7.15
N TRP A 63 4.90 12.26 -7.80
CA TRP A 63 5.70 11.06 -7.99
C TRP A 63 7.00 11.33 -8.75
N ILE A 64 6.95 12.14 -9.81
CA ILE A 64 8.17 12.52 -10.55
C ILE A 64 9.15 13.25 -9.64
N ASN A 65 8.67 14.21 -8.85
CA ASN A 65 9.52 14.96 -7.91
C ASN A 65 10.13 14.04 -6.85
N ASP A 66 9.32 13.17 -6.23
CA ASP A 66 9.78 12.20 -5.23
C ASP A 66 10.81 11.22 -5.83
N PHE A 67 10.57 10.75 -7.05
CA PHE A 67 11.47 9.82 -7.74
C PHE A 67 12.81 10.47 -8.09
N VAL A 68 12.79 11.66 -8.68
CA VAL A 68 14.00 12.42 -9.03
C VAL A 68 14.82 12.73 -7.78
N SER A 69 14.18 13.28 -6.74
CA SER A 69 14.84 13.57 -5.45
C SER A 69 15.46 12.31 -4.84
N SER A 70 14.80 11.15 -4.95
CA SER A 70 15.34 9.89 -4.43
C SER A 70 16.60 9.40 -5.14
N ILE A 71 16.90 9.93 -6.32
CA ILE A 71 17.99 9.49 -7.21
C ILE A 71 19.14 10.51 -7.25
N GLU A 72 18.84 11.81 -7.10
CA GLU A 72 19.83 12.90 -7.19
C GLU A 72 21.03 12.70 -6.26
N ASP A 73 20.81 12.19 -5.04
CA ASP A 73 21.86 11.94 -4.05
C ASP A 73 22.73 10.70 -4.35
N LEU A 74 22.32 9.85 -5.29
CA LEU A 74 22.92 8.53 -5.54
C LEU A 74 23.72 8.45 -6.83
N ILE A 75 23.56 9.40 -7.74
CA ILE A 75 24.32 9.44 -8.99
C ILE A 75 25.57 10.29 -8.75
N PRO A 76 26.78 9.70 -8.73
CA PRO A 76 28.00 10.47 -8.65
C PRO A 76 28.08 11.39 -9.86
N GLN A 77 28.03 12.72 -9.64
CA GLN A 77 28.02 13.67 -10.75
C GLN A 77 29.35 13.73 -11.52
N SER A 78 30.41 13.13 -10.97
CA SER A 78 31.78 13.22 -11.49
C SER A 78 32.35 11.91 -12.04
N GLU A 79 31.67 10.77 -11.90
CA GLU A 79 32.24 9.46 -12.26
C GLU A 79 31.22 8.52 -12.93
N TRP A 80 31.67 7.75 -13.93
CA TRP A 80 30.86 6.70 -14.55
C TRP A 80 30.75 5.49 -13.61
N ALA A 81 29.52 5.11 -13.26
CA ALA A 81 29.23 3.93 -12.45
C ALA A 81 28.46 2.87 -13.24
N THR A 82 28.78 1.59 -13.03
CA THR A 82 27.97 0.47 -13.55
C THR A 82 26.87 0.16 -12.56
N ILE A 83 25.61 0.32 -12.97
CA ILE A 83 24.44 0.13 -12.11
C ILE A 83 23.56 -1.01 -12.65
N PRO A 84 23.15 -1.97 -11.81
CA PRO A 84 22.13 -2.95 -12.19
C PRO A 84 20.76 -2.27 -12.29
N ILE A 85 20.37 -1.87 -13.51
CA ILE A 85 19.14 -1.10 -13.82
C ILE A 85 17.91 -1.67 -13.11
N TYR A 86 17.69 -2.99 -13.19
CA TYR A 86 16.52 -3.61 -12.57
C TYR A 86 16.48 -3.40 -11.05
N ARG A 87 17.61 -3.60 -10.35
CA ARG A 87 17.68 -3.42 -8.88
C ARG A 87 17.50 -1.95 -8.51
N PHE A 88 18.15 -1.07 -9.27
CA PHE A 88 18.09 0.37 -9.07
C PHE A 88 16.66 0.90 -9.22
N VAL A 89 16.04 0.67 -10.38
CA VAL A 89 14.67 1.11 -10.66
C VAL A 89 13.69 0.53 -9.64
N ARG A 90 13.85 -0.76 -9.29
CA ARG A 90 12.97 -1.45 -8.34
C ARG A 90 12.98 -0.81 -6.94
N GLN A 91 14.14 -0.37 -6.45
CA GLN A 91 14.25 0.26 -5.13
C GLN A 91 13.64 1.67 -5.15
N HIS A 92 13.96 2.47 -6.17
CA HIS A 92 13.52 3.86 -6.25
C HIS A 92 12.04 4.01 -6.57
N ILE A 93 11.50 3.17 -7.46
CA ILE A 93 10.06 3.19 -7.78
C ILE A 93 9.23 2.90 -6.53
N LEU A 94 9.57 1.85 -5.77
CA LEU A 94 8.77 1.48 -4.60
C LEU A 94 8.76 2.60 -3.55
N ARG A 95 9.93 3.19 -3.28
CA ARG A 95 10.08 4.27 -2.30
C ARG A 95 9.32 5.52 -2.73
N ALA A 96 9.49 5.94 -3.99
CA ALA A 96 8.79 7.11 -4.55
C ALA A 96 7.26 6.88 -4.56
N THR A 97 6.80 5.73 -5.03
CA THR A 97 5.37 5.40 -5.02
C THR A 97 4.79 5.35 -3.61
N THR A 98 5.52 4.80 -2.65
CA THR A 98 5.07 4.76 -1.25
C THR A 98 5.00 6.16 -0.65
N MET A 99 6.00 7.00 -0.90
CA MET A 99 6.04 8.40 -0.46
C MET A 99 4.90 9.24 -1.06
N THR A 100 4.59 9.03 -2.33
CA THR A 100 3.53 9.76 -3.02
C THR A 100 2.14 9.33 -2.53
N LEU A 101 1.91 8.03 -2.35
CA LEU A 101 0.57 7.49 -2.03
C LEU A 101 0.26 7.48 -0.53
N ALA A 102 1.20 7.07 0.31
CA ALA A 102 0.99 6.87 1.75
C ALA A 102 1.81 7.85 2.62
N GLY A 103 2.56 8.76 1.99
CA GLY A 103 3.43 9.69 2.70
C GLY A 103 4.70 9.04 3.29
N PRO A 104 5.53 9.85 3.98
CA PRO A 104 6.80 9.40 4.55
C PRO A 104 6.63 8.43 5.74
N ARG A 105 5.51 8.54 6.46
CA ARG A 105 5.27 7.84 7.72
C ARG A 105 5.24 6.32 7.58
N LEU A 106 4.77 5.80 6.44
CA LEU A 106 4.80 4.36 6.20
C LEU A 106 6.23 3.82 6.09
N LEU A 107 7.14 4.60 5.50
CA LEU A 107 8.57 4.24 5.41
C LEU A 107 9.27 4.40 6.77
N GLU A 108 8.84 5.34 7.61
CA GLU A 108 9.34 5.50 8.98
C GLU A 108 8.91 4.34 9.90
N ALA A 109 7.73 3.76 9.66
CA ALA A 109 7.21 2.64 10.44
C ALA A 109 8.06 1.35 10.29
N SER A 110 8.82 1.22 9.19
CA SER A 110 9.78 0.12 8.99
C SER A 110 10.97 0.56 8.14
N SER A 111 12.16 0.56 8.74
CA SER A 111 13.42 0.84 8.04
C SER A 111 13.78 -0.17 6.94
N MET A 112 13.09 -1.33 6.90
CA MET A 112 13.28 -2.37 5.88
C MET A 112 12.02 -2.62 5.05
N PHE A 113 11.09 -1.66 5.00
CA PHE A 113 9.84 -1.79 4.26
C PHE A 113 10.07 -2.25 2.81
N ASP A 114 11.06 -1.66 2.13
CA ASP A 114 11.39 -1.96 0.75
C ASP A 114 11.82 -3.42 0.56
N GLU A 115 12.71 -3.91 1.42
CA GLU A 115 13.22 -5.27 1.35
C GLU A 115 12.13 -6.28 1.65
N ASP A 116 11.32 -6.02 2.68
CA ASP A 116 10.21 -6.87 3.09
C ASP A 116 9.13 -6.94 2.01
N PHE A 117 8.77 -5.82 1.38
CA PHE A 117 7.82 -5.77 0.26
C PHE A 117 8.29 -6.68 -0.88
N TRP A 118 9.56 -6.57 -1.24
CA TRP A 118 10.14 -7.33 -2.33
C TRP A 118 10.41 -8.79 -1.99
N GLU A 119 10.59 -9.14 -0.72
CA GLU A 119 10.56 -10.51 -0.22
C GLU A 119 9.16 -11.12 -0.30
N LEU A 120 8.13 -10.36 0.09
CA LEU A 120 6.74 -10.78 -0.05
C LEU A 120 6.40 -11.00 -1.53
N ASP A 121 6.65 -10.03 -2.41
CA ASP A 121 6.35 -10.10 -3.85
C ASP A 121 6.90 -11.37 -4.51
N ARG A 122 8.18 -11.69 -4.26
CA ARG A 122 8.82 -12.94 -4.73
C ARG A 122 8.19 -14.20 -4.16
N ALA A 123 7.56 -14.09 -3.00
CA ALA A 123 6.92 -15.18 -2.28
C ALA A 123 5.41 -15.26 -2.52
N ILE A 124 4.72 -14.27 -3.11
CA ILE A 124 3.25 -14.23 -3.23
C ILE A 124 2.68 -15.51 -3.84
N LEU A 125 3.21 -15.93 -4.98
CA LEU A 125 2.75 -17.16 -5.64
C LEU A 125 3.05 -18.40 -4.81
N LYS A 126 4.20 -18.43 -4.13
CA LYS A 126 4.58 -19.53 -3.24
C LYS A 126 3.67 -19.57 -2.03
N LEU A 127 3.37 -18.45 -1.38
CA LEU A 127 2.48 -18.36 -0.23
C LEU A 127 1.05 -18.75 -0.60
N PHE A 128 0.58 -18.37 -1.80
CA PHE A 128 -0.73 -18.77 -2.31
C PHE A 128 -0.80 -20.29 -2.55
N CYS A 129 0.17 -20.85 -3.28
CA CYS A 129 0.22 -22.28 -3.60
C CYS A 129 0.51 -23.17 -2.38
N LEU A 130 1.29 -22.66 -1.42
CA LEU A 130 1.76 -23.38 -0.24
C LEU A 130 0.97 -23.02 1.03
N HIS A 131 -0.23 -22.46 0.91
CA HIS A 131 -1.03 -22.05 2.06
C HIS A 131 -1.29 -23.21 3.06
N ASN A 132 -1.39 -24.45 2.56
CA ASN A 132 -1.53 -25.66 3.37
C ASN A 132 -0.21 -26.44 3.56
N ALA A 133 0.92 -25.88 3.12
CA ALA A 133 2.22 -26.52 3.24
C ALA A 133 2.93 -26.08 4.53
N PRO A 134 3.88 -26.88 5.06
CA PRO A 134 4.62 -26.54 6.26
C PRO A 134 5.35 -25.21 6.14
N ARG A 135 5.27 -24.37 7.19
CA ARG A 135 5.84 -23.00 7.23
C ARG A 135 7.32 -22.93 6.86
N PHE A 136 8.10 -23.98 7.16
CA PHE A 136 9.54 -24.02 6.85
C PHE A 136 9.86 -23.93 5.35
N LEU A 137 8.92 -24.26 4.46
CA LEU A 137 9.12 -24.18 3.00
C LEU A 137 9.17 -22.74 2.46
N CYS A 138 8.58 -21.78 3.18
CA CYS A 138 8.52 -20.38 2.76
C CYS A 138 8.66 -19.43 3.95
N GLN A 139 9.54 -19.76 4.91
CA GLN A 139 9.67 -19.03 6.18
C GLN A 139 9.90 -17.52 5.97
N ARG A 140 10.82 -17.17 5.06
CA ARG A 140 11.11 -15.76 4.73
C ARG A 140 9.89 -14.99 4.21
N GLY A 141 9.08 -15.63 3.37
CA GLY A 141 7.86 -15.01 2.85
C GLY A 141 6.80 -14.79 3.93
N TRP A 142 6.64 -15.76 4.84
CA TRP A 142 5.73 -15.62 5.99
C TRP A 142 6.19 -14.53 6.96
N ASP A 143 7.48 -14.43 7.22
CA ASP A 143 8.03 -13.43 8.13
C ASP A 143 7.96 -12.03 7.53
N ALA A 144 8.31 -11.86 6.25
CA ALA A 144 8.18 -10.59 5.52
C ALA A 144 6.72 -10.12 5.48
N ARG A 145 5.78 -11.03 5.18
CA ARG A 145 4.33 -10.77 5.24
C ARG A 145 3.91 -10.24 6.60
N LYS A 146 4.35 -10.87 7.68
CA LYS A 146 4.01 -10.45 9.04
C LYS A 146 4.58 -9.06 9.35
N ARG A 147 5.86 -8.82 9.02
CA ARG A 147 6.51 -7.52 9.24
C ARG A 147 5.79 -6.38 8.50
N LEU A 148 5.40 -6.61 7.25
CA LEU A 148 4.63 -5.64 6.48
C LEU A 148 3.27 -5.37 7.09
N LEU A 149 2.52 -6.42 7.46
CA LEU A 149 1.22 -6.26 8.10
C LEU A 149 1.33 -5.49 9.42
N ASP A 150 2.32 -5.83 10.25
CA ASP A 150 2.58 -5.15 11.52
C ASP A 150 3.02 -3.68 11.31
N ALA A 151 3.76 -3.39 10.22
CA ALA A 151 4.12 -2.01 9.86
C ALA A 151 2.90 -1.21 9.39
N THR A 152 2.05 -1.78 8.54
CA THR A 152 0.82 -1.13 8.07
C THR A 152 -0.16 -0.89 9.21
N ILE A 153 -0.34 -1.84 10.13
CA ILE A 153 -1.21 -1.67 11.31
C ILE A 153 -0.70 -0.52 12.19
N ARG A 154 0.62 -0.44 12.43
CA ARG A 154 1.21 0.66 13.22
C ARG A 154 1.05 2.01 12.53
N TYR A 155 1.28 2.06 11.22
CA TYR A 155 1.05 3.25 10.42
C TYR A 155 -0.41 3.70 10.49
N LEU A 156 -1.37 2.79 10.29
CA LEU A 156 -2.80 3.10 10.43
C LEU A 156 -3.12 3.58 11.85
N GLY A 157 -2.63 2.90 12.88
CA GLY A 157 -2.84 3.30 14.28
C GLY A 157 -2.38 4.73 14.55
N GLY A 158 -1.16 5.09 14.14
CA GLY A 158 -0.64 6.46 14.28
C GLY A 158 -1.42 7.48 13.45
N ALA A 159 -1.78 7.14 12.21
CA ALA A 159 -2.56 8.01 11.35
C ALA A 159 -3.97 8.29 11.93
N TRP A 160 -4.61 7.29 12.55
CA TRP A 160 -5.91 7.45 13.22
C TRP A 160 -5.83 8.24 14.53
N GLU A 161 -4.74 8.11 15.29
CA GLU A 161 -4.50 8.91 16.50
C GLU A 161 -4.32 10.39 16.16
N ASP A 162 -3.59 10.69 15.08
CA ASP A 162 -3.34 12.06 14.63
C ASP A 162 -4.56 12.69 13.92
N ASN A 163 -5.28 11.92 13.08
CA ASN A 163 -6.53 12.39 12.45
C ASN A 163 -7.68 12.59 13.46
N GLY A 164 -7.66 11.87 14.59
CA GLY A 164 -8.54 12.14 15.72
C GLY A 164 -8.29 13.51 16.37
N ALA A 165 -7.07 14.06 16.21
CA ALA A 165 -6.68 15.39 16.66
C ALA A 165 -6.84 16.47 15.58
N SER A 166 -6.72 16.13 14.29
CA SER A 166 -6.94 17.04 13.15
C SER A 166 -8.32 16.86 12.50
N ALA A 167 -9.39 17.16 13.25
CA ALA A 167 -10.74 17.22 12.69
C ALA A 167 -10.95 18.40 11.70
N ASP A 168 -9.98 19.31 11.62
CA ASP A 168 -9.98 20.42 10.68
C ASP A 168 -9.26 20.00 9.40
N LYS A 169 -10.03 19.41 8.48
CA LYS A 169 -9.60 19.38 7.08
C LYS A 169 -9.49 20.83 6.61
N GLU A 170 -8.27 21.35 6.46
CA GLU A 170 -8.07 22.63 5.81
C GLU A 170 -8.65 22.56 4.38
N ASP A 171 -9.68 23.37 4.12
CA ASP A 171 -10.25 23.53 2.80
C ASP A 171 -9.13 23.94 1.81
N GLY A 172 -8.84 23.06 0.85
CA GLY A 172 -7.83 23.32 -0.19
C GLY A 172 -6.61 22.37 -0.19
N VAL A 173 -6.51 21.43 0.76
CA VAL A 173 -5.51 20.36 0.69
C VAL A 173 -5.92 19.34 -0.38
N GLU A 174 -5.20 19.34 -1.50
CA GLU A 174 -5.47 18.48 -2.67
C GLU A 174 -5.19 16.99 -2.39
N TRP A 175 -4.35 16.70 -1.38
CA TRP A 175 -3.92 15.37 -0.94
C TRP A 175 -3.52 15.40 0.54
N GLU A 176 -4.14 14.54 1.35
CA GLU A 176 -3.97 14.41 2.78
C GLU A 176 -2.62 13.74 3.13
N PRO A 177 -1.85 14.25 4.11
CA PRO A 177 -0.48 13.76 4.36
C PRO A 177 -0.40 12.36 4.99
N ASP A 178 -1.43 11.95 5.73
CA ASP A 178 -1.37 10.77 6.60
C ASP A 178 -1.94 9.50 5.96
N PHE A 179 -2.92 9.62 5.06
CA PHE A 179 -3.55 8.52 4.32
C PHE A 179 -3.48 8.71 2.81
N GLY A 180 -3.21 9.93 2.36
CA GLY A 180 -3.26 10.34 0.97
C GLY A 180 -4.53 11.08 0.60
#